data_AF-A0A1V6HNK2-F1
#
_entry.id   AF-A0A1V6HNK2-F1
#
_cell.length_a   1.000
_cell.length_b   1.000
_cell.length_c   1.000
_cell.angle_alpha   90.00
_cell.angle_beta   90.00
_cell.angle_gamma   90.00
#
_symmetry.space_group_name_H-M   'P 1'
#
loop_
_entity.id
_entity.type
_entity.pdbx_description
1 polymer ?
#
loop_
_entity_poly.entity_id
_entity_poly.type
_entity_poly.pdbx_seq_one_letter_code
_entity_poly.pdbx_strand_id
1 'polypeptide(L)'
;MNCKSTEKKLIFFLENNLPDHREAEAIASHLDLCPECRKKMEYLRETLSLLDKEKTVQVDPFLFTRIQGRLEYIGKEKSRILKPLFIAAALIVGLFSGILLGQLTVRPSKPFSGQEYEIAYLFHDNQIENMENLLLEEDF
;
A
#
# COMPACT_ATOMS: atom_id res chain seq x y z
N MET A 1 17.80 -49.35 -5.42
CA MET A 1 18.29 -47.96 -5.24
C MET A 1 19.76 -47.97 -4.85
N ASN A 2 20.50 -46.93 -5.21
CA ASN A 2 21.91 -46.76 -4.80
C ASN A 2 21.97 -46.00 -3.47
N CYS A 3 22.91 -46.35 -2.58
CA CYS A 3 23.05 -45.73 -1.26
C CYS A 3 23.14 -44.20 -1.32
N LYS A 4 23.86 -43.65 -2.32
CA LYS A 4 24.01 -42.20 -2.53
C LYS A 4 22.70 -41.49 -2.90
N SER A 5 21.80 -42.18 -3.58
CA SER A 5 20.49 -41.63 -3.94
C SER A 5 19.54 -41.67 -2.76
N THR A 6 19.56 -42.75 -1.97
CA THR A 6 18.75 -42.86 -0.75
C THR A 6 19.18 -41.80 0.27
N GLU A 7 20.48 -41.61 0.48
CA GLU A 7 21.02 -40.64 1.43
C GLU A 7 20.51 -39.21 1.18
N LYS A 8 20.48 -38.76 -0.07
CA LYS A 8 19.94 -37.44 -0.43
C LYS A 8 18.44 -37.29 -0.17
N LYS A 9 17.71 -38.39 -0.19
CA LYS A 9 16.25 -38.44 -0.05
C LYS A 9 15.79 -38.75 1.38
N LEU A 10 16.71 -39.08 2.30
CA LEU A 10 16.41 -39.44 3.68
C LEU A 10 15.66 -38.34 4.45
N ILE A 11 16.06 -37.07 4.28
CA ILE A 11 15.41 -35.94 4.97
C ILE A 11 13.95 -35.83 4.52
N PHE A 12 13.70 -35.83 3.21
CA PHE A 12 12.35 -35.78 2.66
C PHE A 12 11.49 -36.98 3.09
N PHE A 13 12.12 -38.16 3.24
CA PHE A 13 11.44 -39.36 3.74
C PHE A 13 11.06 -39.25 5.21
N LEU A 14 11.92 -38.67 6.05
CA LEU A 14 11.61 -38.41 7.46
C LEU A 14 10.51 -37.36 7.66
N GLU A 15 10.49 -36.33 6.82
CA GLU A 15 9.50 -35.25 6.85
C GLU A 15 8.18 -35.61 6.15
N ASN A 16 8.06 -36.85 5.62
CA ASN A 16 6.92 -37.32 4.84
C ASN A 16 6.57 -36.40 3.65
N ASN A 17 7.60 -35.83 3.02
CA ASN A 17 7.51 -34.84 1.95
C ASN A 17 7.98 -35.42 0.60
N LEU A 18 7.74 -36.70 0.36
CA LEU A 18 7.99 -37.32 -0.93
C LEU A 18 6.75 -37.20 -1.83
N PRO A 19 6.88 -36.69 -3.06
CA PRO A 19 5.77 -36.55 -3.99
C PRO A 19 5.27 -37.89 -4.57
N ASP A 20 6.10 -38.95 -4.54
CA ASP A 20 5.75 -40.27 -5.08
C ASP A 20 5.81 -41.35 -3.99
N HIS A 21 4.68 -42.02 -3.76
CA HIS A 21 4.56 -43.15 -2.83
C HIS A 21 5.47 -44.33 -3.20
N ARG A 22 5.73 -44.56 -4.49
CA ARG A 22 6.60 -45.66 -4.94
C ARG A 22 8.06 -45.44 -4.55
N GLU A 23 8.49 -44.18 -4.52
CA GLU A 23 9.82 -43.83 -4.07
C GLU A 23 9.98 -44.04 -2.55
N ALA A 24 8.94 -43.77 -1.77
CA ALA A 24 8.94 -44.04 -0.33
C ALA A 24 9.10 -45.54 -0.03
N GLU A 25 8.39 -46.42 -0.75
CA GLU A 25 8.53 -47.88 -0.63
C GLU A 25 9.92 -48.37 -1.06
N ALA A 26 10.47 -47.80 -2.15
CA ALA A 26 11.82 -48.13 -2.62
C ALA A 26 12.91 -47.71 -1.62
N ILE A 27 12.69 -46.64 -0.86
CA ILE A 27 13.59 -46.21 0.22
C ILE A 27 13.41 -47.11 1.45
N ALA A 28 12.18 -47.42 1.85
CA ALA A 28 11.90 -48.30 2.98
C ALA A 28 12.53 -49.70 2.78
N SER A 29 12.32 -50.30 1.60
CA SER A 29 12.96 -51.58 1.25
C SER A 29 14.50 -51.49 1.22
N HIS A 30 15.08 -50.36 0.81
CA HIS A 30 16.53 -50.17 0.87
C HIS A 30 17.06 -50.03 2.30
N LEU A 31 16.31 -49.43 3.21
CA LEU A 31 16.65 -49.31 4.63
C LEU A 31 16.55 -50.65 5.38
N ASP A 32 15.78 -51.60 4.85
CA ASP A 32 15.73 -52.98 5.35
C ASP A 32 16.94 -53.81 4.94
N LEU A 33 17.49 -53.52 3.76
CA LEU A 33 18.60 -54.27 3.18
C LEU A 33 19.98 -53.67 3.50
N CYS A 34 20.06 -52.36 3.77
CA CYS A 34 21.33 -51.65 3.94
C CYS A 34 21.52 -51.09 5.37
N PRO A 35 22.39 -51.68 6.19
CA PRO A 35 22.63 -51.23 7.56
C PRO A 35 23.29 -49.84 7.63
N GLU A 36 24.13 -49.49 6.66
CA GLU A 36 24.79 -48.18 6.58
C GLU A 36 23.78 -47.05 6.38
N CYS A 37 22.81 -47.23 5.49
CA CYS A 37 21.76 -46.24 5.25
C CYS A 37 20.82 -46.12 6.46
N ARG A 38 20.56 -47.22 7.18
CA ARG A 38 19.78 -47.21 8.42
C ARG A 38 20.47 -46.40 9.52
N LYS A 39 21.77 -46.61 9.72
CA LYS A 39 22.55 -45.85 10.72
C LYS A 39 22.55 -44.34 10.43
N LYS A 40 22.67 -43.95 9.16
CA LYS A 40 22.56 -42.55 8.73
C LYS A 40 21.17 -41.96 9.00
N MET A 41 20.12 -42.73 8.76
CA MET A 41 18.74 -42.32 9.04
C MET A 41 18.50 -42.11 10.54
N GLU A 42 18.99 -43.03 11.38
CA GLU A 42 18.89 -42.92 12.84
C GLU A 42 19.64 -41.69 13.37
N TYR A 43 20.87 -41.46 12.91
CA TYR A 43 21.65 -40.28 13.28
C TYR A 43 20.93 -38.97 12.91
N LEU A 44 20.35 -38.91 11.71
CA LEU A 44 19.59 -37.76 11.25
C LEU A 44 18.34 -37.54 12.10
N ARG A 45 17.60 -38.61 12.42
CA ARG A 45 16.41 -38.56 13.28
C ARG A 45 16.74 -38.07 14.69
N GLU A 46 17.83 -38.56 15.27
CA GLU A 46 18.30 -38.13 16.59
C GLU A 46 18.66 -36.64 16.57
N THR A 47 19.42 -36.20 15.56
CA THR A 47 19.79 -34.78 15.40
C THR A 47 18.56 -33.88 15.30
N LEU A 48 17.57 -34.25 14.48
CA LEU A 48 16.33 -33.48 14.34
C LEU A 48 15.48 -33.47 15.63
N SER A 49 15.49 -34.57 16.39
CA SER A 49 14.75 -34.64 17.65
C SER A 49 15.27 -33.67 18.72
N LEU A 50 16.57 -33.34 18.69
CA LEU A 50 17.16 -32.33 19.56
C LEU A 50 16.62 -30.93 19.21
N LEU A 51 16.50 -30.63 17.91
CA LEU A 51 15.92 -29.37 17.43
C LEU A 51 14.44 -29.24 17.81
N ASP A 52 13.67 -30.32 17.66
CA ASP A 52 12.24 -30.31 18.02
C ASP A 52 12.03 -30.06 19.52
N LYS A 53 12.93 -30.59 20.36
CA LYS A 53 12.88 -30.37 21.81
C LYS A 53 13.17 -28.90 22.18
N GLU A 54 14.05 -28.23 21.46
CA GLU A 54 14.31 -26.79 21.66
C GLU A 54 13.22 -25.91 21.06
N LYS A 55 12.56 -26.38 19.99
CA LYS A 55 11.48 -25.67 19.29
C LYS A 55 10.14 -25.70 20.01
N THR A 56 10.05 -26.28 21.22
CA THR A 56 8.83 -26.21 22.06
C THR A 56 8.61 -24.80 22.60
N VAL A 57 8.28 -23.87 21.71
CA VAL A 57 7.80 -22.54 22.06
C VAL A 57 6.38 -22.73 22.59
N GLN A 58 6.13 -22.29 23.83
CA GLN A 58 4.76 -22.16 24.31
C GLN A 58 4.02 -21.19 23.39
N VAL A 59 3.10 -21.70 22.59
CA VAL A 59 2.26 -20.88 21.73
C VAL A 59 1.33 -20.11 22.66
N ASP A 60 1.51 -18.80 22.74
CA ASP A 60 0.60 -17.94 23.50
C ASP A 60 -0.83 -18.10 22.93
N PRO A 61 -1.82 -18.50 23.76
CA PRO A 61 -3.21 -18.74 23.33
C PRO A 61 -3.86 -17.58 22.58
N PHE A 62 -3.36 -16.35 22.76
CA PHE A 62 -3.93 -15.14 22.17
C PHE A 62 -3.21 -14.68 20.90
N LEU A 63 -2.16 -15.35 20.45
CA LEU A 63 -1.45 -14.99 19.21
C LEU A 63 -2.39 -14.98 18.01
N PHE A 64 -3.23 -16.01 17.88
CA PHE A 64 -4.18 -16.12 16.79
C PHE A 64 -5.19 -14.96 16.82
N THR A 65 -5.78 -14.68 17.98
CA THR A 65 -6.73 -13.57 18.18
C THR A 65 -6.10 -12.22 17.87
N ARG A 66 -4.83 -12.01 18.26
CA ARG A 66 -4.10 -10.76 18.01
C ARG A 66 -3.79 -10.56 16.53
N ILE A 67 -3.44 -11.62 15.82
CA ILE A 67 -3.21 -11.60 14.36
C ILE A 67 -4.52 -11.31 13.64
N GLN A 68 -5.60 -12.02 13.98
CA GLN A 68 -6.92 -11.82 13.39
C GLN A 68 -7.41 -10.37 13.57
N GLY A 69 -7.27 -9.82 14.79
CA GLY A 69 -7.64 -8.42 15.06
C GLY A 69 -6.86 -7.41 14.22
N ARG A 70 -5.56 -7.65 13.96
CA ARG A 70 -4.75 -6.79 13.08
C ARG A 70 -5.18 -6.86 11.62
N LEU A 71 -5.50 -8.05 11.11
CA LEU A 71 -5.97 -8.21 9.73
C LEU A 71 -7.33 -7.52 9.52
N GLU A 72 -8.25 -7.66 10.48
CA GLU A 72 -9.53 -6.97 10.41
C GLU A 72 -9.41 -5.45 10.48
N TYR A 73 -8.50 -4.93 11.30
CA TYR A 73 -8.24 -3.48 11.39
C TYR A 73 -7.73 -2.92 10.05
N ILE A 74 -6.79 -3.61 9.41
CA ILE A 74 -6.26 -3.21 8.09
C ILE A 74 -7.36 -3.28 7.01
N GLY A 75 -8.23 -4.28 7.05
CA GLY A 75 -9.35 -4.43 6.10
C GLY A 75 -10.50 -3.43 6.29
N LYS A 76 -10.65 -2.83 7.48
CA LYS A 76 -11.75 -1.92 7.84
C LYS A 76 -11.45 -0.44 7.58
N GLU A 77 -10.25 -0.05 7.14
CA GLU A 77 -9.95 1.33 6.69
C GLU A 77 -10.61 1.74 5.36
N LYS A 78 -11.64 1.00 4.91
CA LYS A 78 -12.42 1.30 3.70
C LYS A 78 -13.22 2.62 3.78
N SER A 79 -13.27 3.29 4.94
CA SER A 79 -14.07 4.49 5.17
C SER A 79 -13.32 5.82 5.01
N ARG A 80 -12.02 5.83 4.68
CA ARG A 80 -11.25 7.08 4.53
C ARG A 80 -11.56 7.84 3.22
N ILE A 81 -12.10 7.16 2.21
CA ILE A 81 -12.41 7.74 0.88
C ILE A 81 -13.88 8.23 0.78
N LEU A 82 -14.79 7.69 1.58
CA LEU A 82 -16.21 8.12 1.59
C LEU A 82 -16.40 9.54 2.16
N LYS A 83 -15.57 9.93 3.14
CA LYS A 83 -15.63 11.26 3.76
C LYS A 83 -15.30 12.42 2.79
N PRO A 84 -14.20 12.38 2.01
CA PRO A 84 -13.91 13.47 1.07
C PRO A 84 -14.93 13.56 -0.07
N LEU A 85 -15.53 12.45 -0.49
CA LEU A 85 -16.54 12.43 -1.55
C LEU A 85 -17.82 13.19 -1.14
N PHE A 86 -18.27 13.04 0.10
CA PHE A 86 -19.45 13.73 0.60
C PHE A 86 -19.22 15.25 0.72
N ILE A 87 -18.02 15.66 1.15
CA ILE A 87 -17.64 17.08 1.23
C ILE A 87 -17.60 17.71 -0.17
N ALA A 88 -16.99 17.02 -1.15
CA ALA A 88 -16.96 17.49 -2.53
C ALA A 88 -18.36 17.62 -3.14
N ALA A 89 -19.23 16.63 -2.91
CA ALA A 89 -20.62 16.68 -3.37
C ALA A 89 -21.40 17.85 -2.74
N ALA A 90 -21.24 18.08 -1.43
CA ALA A 90 -21.88 19.19 -0.73
C ALA A 90 -21.44 20.56 -1.28
N LEU A 91 -20.16 20.73 -1.61
CA LEU A 91 -19.66 21.97 -2.22
C LEU A 91 -20.24 22.21 -3.61
N ILE A 92 -20.33 21.17 -4.46
CA ILE A 92 -20.90 21.28 -5.80
C ILE A 92 -22.38 21.66 -5.72
N VAL A 93 -23.15 20.99 -4.84
CA VAL A 93 -24.58 21.29 -4.64
C VAL A 93 -24.79 22.69 -4.10
N GLY A 94 -23.99 23.12 -3.11
CA GLY A 94 -24.05 24.47 -2.56
C GLY A 94 -23.74 25.55 -3.60
N LEU A 95 -22.70 25.34 -4.42
CA LEU A 95 -22.33 26.24 -5.50
C LEU A 95 -23.44 26.35 -6.56
N PHE A 96 -23.95 25.21 -7.03
CA PHE A 96 -25.03 25.18 -8.02
C PHE A 96 -26.32 25.83 -7.49
N SER A 97 -26.70 25.51 -6.26
CA SER A 97 -27.88 26.09 -5.62
C SER A 97 -27.73 27.60 -5.47
N GLY A 98 -26.55 28.09 -5.07
CA GLY A 98 -26.26 29.52 -4.96
C GLY A 98 -26.33 30.24 -6.29
N ILE A 99 -25.74 29.67 -7.35
CA ILE A 99 -25.78 30.24 -8.70
C ILE A 99 -27.23 30.30 -9.22
N LEU A 100 -28.01 29.24 -9.04
CA LEU A 100 -29.40 29.17 -9.48
C LEU A 100 -30.27 30.21 -8.78
N LEU A 101 -30.14 30.33 -7.46
CA LEU A 101 -30.83 31.34 -6.65
C LEU A 101 -30.41 32.77 -7.05
N GLY A 102 -29.12 32.98 -7.33
CA GLY A 102 -28.58 34.24 -7.81
C GLY A 102 -29.16 34.66 -9.15
N GLN A 103 -29.24 33.74 -10.12
CA GLN A 103 -29.80 34.01 -11.45
C GLN A 103 -31.31 34.26 -11.43
N LEU A 104 -32.05 33.62 -10.52
CA LEU A 104 -33.49 33.84 -10.38
C LEU A 104 -33.82 35.18 -9.70
N THR A 105 -32.97 35.64 -8.78
CA THR A 105 -33.20 36.87 -8.01
C THR A 105 -32.63 38.10 -8.72
N VAL A 106 -31.47 37.96 -9.37
CA VAL A 106 -30.85 39.02 -10.17
C VAL A 106 -31.37 38.89 -11.60
N ARG A 107 -32.40 39.67 -11.94
CA ARG A 107 -32.79 39.87 -13.34
C ARG A 107 -31.57 40.40 -14.09
N PRO A 108 -31.10 39.77 -15.18
CA PRO A 108 -30.03 40.35 -15.98
C PRO A 108 -30.57 41.65 -16.59
N SER A 109 -30.14 42.78 -16.03
CA SER A 109 -30.21 44.04 -16.76
C SER A 109 -29.45 43.83 -18.06
N LYS A 110 -30.10 44.08 -19.20
CA LYS A 110 -29.50 44.04 -20.54
C LYS A 110 -28.07 44.59 -20.46
N PRO A 111 -27.09 43.99 -21.15
CA PRO A 111 -25.73 44.52 -21.16
C PRO A 111 -25.82 45.96 -21.70
N PHE A 112 -25.61 46.92 -20.82
CA PHE A 112 -25.50 48.32 -21.18
C PHE A 112 -24.14 48.46 -21.87
N SER A 113 -24.16 48.37 -23.19
CA SER A 113 -23.05 48.75 -24.04
C SER A 113 -22.72 50.21 -23.75
N GLY A 114 -21.64 50.47 -23.01
CA GLY A 114 -21.11 51.83 -22.89
C GLY A 114 -20.55 52.30 -21.56
N GLN A 115 -20.11 51.43 -20.63
CA GLN A 115 -19.30 51.88 -19.48
C GLN A 115 -18.07 51.00 -19.27
N GLU A 116 -17.05 51.26 -20.08
CA GLU A 116 -15.68 50.82 -19.85
C GLU A 116 -14.95 51.98 -19.17
N TYR A 117 -15.20 52.19 -17.88
CA TYR A 117 -14.46 53.18 -17.09
C TYR A 117 -14.53 52.87 -15.60
N GLU A 118 -13.35 52.61 -15.02
CA GLU A 118 -12.82 53.31 -13.83
C GLU A 118 -11.65 52.56 -13.17
N ILE A 119 -11.20 51.42 -13.69
CA ILE A 119 -10.01 50.74 -13.14
C ILE A 119 -8.70 51.21 -13.82
N ALA A 120 -8.77 51.80 -15.01
CA ALA A 120 -7.61 52.23 -15.80
C ALA A 120 -7.00 53.58 -15.37
N TYR A 121 -7.73 54.39 -14.61
CA TYR A 121 -7.23 55.70 -14.11
C TYR A 121 -6.42 55.59 -12.82
N LEU A 122 -6.55 54.49 -12.07
CA LEU A 122 -5.82 54.31 -10.81
C LEU A 122 -4.35 53.90 -10.99
N PHE A 123 -3.93 53.58 -12.22
CA PHE A 123 -2.57 53.09 -12.53
C PHE A 123 -1.86 53.91 -13.62
N HIS A 124 -2.26 55.18 -13.84
CA HIS A 124 -1.59 56.07 -14.79
C HIS A 124 -0.29 56.65 -14.20
N ASP A 125 0.71 55.78 -13.98
CA ASP A 125 2.06 56.14 -13.48
C ASP A 125 2.91 56.89 -14.53
N ASN A 126 2.43 57.02 -15.79
CA ASN A 126 3.21 57.63 -16.87
C ASN A 126 3.50 59.13 -16.67
N GLN A 127 2.70 59.83 -15.85
CA GLN A 127 2.91 61.26 -15.60
C GLN A 127 3.99 61.49 -14.54
N ILE A 128 4.19 60.55 -13.62
CA ILE A 128 5.19 60.65 -12.57
C ILE A 128 6.58 60.38 -13.16
N GLU A 129 6.72 59.36 -14.02
CA GLU A 129 7.99 59.07 -14.72
C GLU A 129 8.48 60.22 -15.61
N ASN A 130 7.56 60.99 -16.22
CA ASN A 130 7.93 62.07 -17.12
C ASN A 130 8.40 63.34 -16.39
N MET A 131 7.97 63.55 -15.13
CA MET A 131 8.44 64.67 -14.31
C MET A 131 9.88 64.47 -13.80
N GLU A 132 10.27 63.23 -13.52
CA GLU A 132 11.63 62.91 -13.08
C GLU A 132 12.65 63.14 -14.19
N ASN A 133 12.31 62.72 -15.43
CA ASN A 133 13.16 62.99 -16.60
C ASN A 133 13.27 64.48 -16.91
N LEU A 134 12.17 65.24 -16.78
CA LEU A 134 12.17 66.69 -17.03
C LEU A 134 13.07 67.46 -16.04
N LEU A 135 13.13 67.05 -14.76
CA LEU A 135 13.96 67.69 -13.74
C LEU A 135 15.44 67.31 -13.84
N LEU A 136 15.76 66.12 -14.37
CA LEU A 136 17.15 65.69 -14.59
C LEU A 136 17.78 66.30 -15.84
N GLU A 137 16.97 66.78 -16.78
CA GLU A 137 17.43 67.39 -18.04
C GLU A 137 17.74 68.90 -17.89
N GLU A 138 17.30 69.55 -16.80
CA GLU A 138 17.52 70.99 -16.55
C GLU A 138 18.86 71.34 -15.86
N ASP A 139 19.67 70.37 -15.46
CA ASP A 139 20.95 70.59 -14.74
C ASP A 139 22.24 70.34 -15.57
N PHE A 140 22.19 70.42 -16.91
CA PHE A 140 23.39 70.45 -17.78
C PHE A 140 23.34 71.51 -18.89
#